data_AF-I0I4K0-F1
#
_entry.id   AF-I0I4K0-F1
#
_cell.length_a   1.000
_cell.length_b   1.000
_cell.length_c   1.000
_cell.angle_alpha   90.00
_cell.angle_beta   90.00
_cell.angle_gamma   90.00
#
_symmetry.space_group_name_H-M   'P 1'
#
loop_
_entity.id
_entity.type
_entity.pdbx_description
1 polymer ?
#
loop_
_entity_poly.entity_id
_entity_poly.type
_entity_poly.pdbx_seq_one_letter_code
_entity_poly.pdbx_strand_id
1 'polypeptide(L)'
;MPEDGGLYEFVHISEIASTTRDLMSLNLKHRTQLGGRSEGVHSRSDQQVEHIVLQQARDFVGRAREGFMLSVRQSDVPTRGELRYLLERVLLDWSSFSRELGLEEAHTSANELSSAETLRLVRRQLLAFGMAATALGALPRTPSEEVTFPYSYGKPPTYCDIPAPSSPAEMLHRLEEVESMLWKLMSMEWQELVNHYYGPLRRTYGFFEANARLAQQEAERFGVKPVRRTLQWPA
;
A
#
# COMPACT_ATOMS: atom_id res chain seq x y z
N MET A 1 -10.06 -28.33 0.76
CA MET A 1 -8.99 -27.34 0.49
C MET A 1 -9.67 -25.98 0.51
N PRO A 2 -9.36 -25.03 1.41
CA PRO A 2 -10.14 -23.81 1.47
C PRO A 2 -9.61 -22.86 0.39
N GLU A 3 -10.32 -22.80 -0.73
CA GLU A 3 -10.11 -21.81 -1.80
C GLU A 3 -10.42 -20.38 -1.30
N ASP A 4 -11.13 -20.25 -0.18
CA ASP A 4 -11.51 -18.97 0.44
C ASP A 4 -10.34 -18.13 0.95
N GLY A 5 -9.19 -18.73 1.28
CA GLY A 5 -8.08 -18.01 1.92
C GLY A 5 -7.51 -16.86 1.07
N GLY A 6 -7.47 -17.03 -0.26
CA GLY A 6 -7.00 -15.99 -1.17
C GLY A 6 -7.97 -14.82 -1.29
N LEU A 7 -9.28 -15.10 -1.25
CA LEU A 7 -10.31 -14.07 -1.32
C LEU A 7 -10.31 -13.21 -0.06
N TYR A 8 -10.17 -13.81 1.13
CA TYR A 8 -10.04 -13.07 2.38
C TYR A 8 -8.81 -12.16 2.39
N GLU A 9 -7.67 -12.65 1.88
CA GLU A 9 -6.44 -11.84 1.79
C GLU A 9 -6.59 -10.67 0.82
N PHE A 10 -7.25 -10.90 -0.32
CA PHE A 10 -7.58 -9.86 -1.29
C PHE A 10 -8.49 -8.78 -0.69
N VAL A 11 -9.55 -9.19 0.01
CA VAL A 11 -10.49 -8.26 0.68
C VAL A 11 -9.79 -7.46 1.77
N HIS A 12 -8.93 -8.11 2.57
CA HIS A 12 -8.17 -7.43 3.61
C HIS A 12 -7.22 -6.36 3.04
N ILE A 13 -6.48 -6.67 1.97
CA ILE A 13 -5.61 -5.68 1.31
C ILE A 13 -6.44 -4.53 0.72
N SER A 14 -7.59 -4.85 0.15
CA SER A 14 -8.54 -3.88 -0.39
C SER A 14 -9.06 -2.92 0.69
N GLU A 15 -9.37 -3.44 1.87
CA GLU A 15 -9.78 -2.64 3.02
C GLU A 15 -8.66 -1.72 3.48
N ILE A 16 -7.43 -2.21 3.63
CA ILE A 16 -6.25 -1.38 3.96
C ILE A 16 -6.10 -0.23 2.98
N ALA A 17 -6.21 -0.50 1.67
CA ALA A 17 -6.07 0.55 0.67
C ALA A 17 -7.18 1.61 0.78
N SER A 18 -8.44 1.18 0.99
CA SER A 18 -9.56 2.10 1.16
C SER A 18 -9.44 2.92 2.44
N THR A 19 -9.16 2.29 3.59
CA THR A 19 -9.06 2.98 4.89
C THR A 19 -7.89 3.97 4.89
N THR A 20 -6.76 3.60 4.27
CA THR A 20 -5.62 4.51 4.12
C THR A 20 -5.98 5.71 3.26
N ARG A 21 -6.60 5.49 2.09
CA ARG A 21 -7.06 6.58 1.20
C ARG A 21 -8.05 7.51 1.91
N ASP A 22 -9.00 6.94 2.65
CA ASP A 22 -10.02 7.69 3.41
C ASP A 22 -9.36 8.55 4.50
N LEU A 23 -8.43 7.96 5.26
CA LEU A 23 -7.66 8.65 6.29
C LEU A 23 -6.84 9.80 5.71
N MET A 24 -6.12 9.55 4.61
CA MET A 24 -5.35 10.59 3.94
C MET A 24 -6.27 11.70 3.42
N SER A 25 -7.41 11.35 2.82
CA SER A 25 -8.40 12.33 2.34
C SER A 25 -8.93 13.19 3.47
N LEU A 26 -9.23 12.58 4.62
CA LEU A 26 -9.82 13.26 5.77
C LEU A 26 -8.79 14.25 6.35
N ASN A 27 -7.56 13.82 6.59
CA ASN A 27 -6.49 14.69 7.08
C ASN A 27 -6.14 15.81 6.09
N LEU A 28 -6.08 15.49 4.79
CA LEU A 28 -5.84 16.49 3.74
C LEU A 28 -6.98 17.49 3.58
N LYS A 29 -8.22 17.19 3.99
CA LYS A 29 -9.33 18.16 3.96
C LYS A 29 -9.39 18.99 5.24
N HIS A 30 -9.24 18.36 6.40
CA HIS A 30 -9.39 19.04 7.69
C HIS A 30 -8.21 19.95 8.02
N ARG A 31 -6.97 19.49 7.85
CA ARG A 31 -5.78 20.21 8.37
C ARG A 31 -5.32 21.37 7.48
N THR A 32 -5.79 21.41 6.25
CA THR A 32 -5.40 22.37 5.21
C THR A 32 -6.45 23.47 5.00
N GLN A 33 -7.74 23.18 5.26
CA GLN A 33 -8.82 24.19 5.24
C GLN A 33 -8.79 25.11 6.47
N LEU A 34 -8.24 24.63 7.60
CA LEU A 34 -8.24 25.35 8.87
C LEU A 34 -7.04 26.29 9.09
N GLY A 35 -6.34 26.71 8.03
CA GLY A 35 -5.44 27.86 8.02
C GLY A 35 -4.70 28.12 9.35
N GLY A 36 -3.80 27.23 9.74
CA GLY A 36 -2.75 27.54 10.72
C GLY A 36 -3.10 27.52 12.21
N ARG A 37 -4.31 27.18 12.68
CA ARG A 37 -4.56 27.00 14.13
C ARG A 37 -5.64 25.97 14.41
N SER A 38 -5.23 24.71 14.57
CA SER A 38 -6.00 23.75 15.35
C SER A 38 -5.07 22.94 16.23
N GLU A 39 -4.50 23.61 17.23
CA GLU A 39 -4.29 22.98 18.55
C GLU A 39 -5.67 22.63 19.11
N GLY A 40 -6.25 21.54 18.59
CA GLY A 40 -7.61 21.13 18.87
C GLY A 40 -7.63 19.64 19.14
N VAL A 41 -7.37 19.29 20.40
CA VAL A 41 -7.77 18.06 21.10
C VAL A 41 -8.04 16.86 20.19
N HIS A 42 -6.98 16.22 19.69
CA HIS A 42 -7.15 14.84 19.26
C HIS A 42 -7.45 14.02 20.51
N SER A 43 -8.56 13.29 20.48
CA SER A 43 -8.70 12.19 21.42
C SER A 43 -7.52 11.23 21.18
N ARG A 44 -6.88 10.72 22.24
CA ARG A 44 -5.80 9.72 22.09
C ARG A 44 -6.22 8.55 21.19
N SER A 45 -7.52 8.25 21.14
CA SER A 45 -8.12 7.26 20.26
C SER A 45 -7.97 7.58 18.77
N ASP A 46 -8.14 8.83 18.33
CA ASP A 46 -8.04 9.15 16.89
C ASP A 46 -6.60 9.02 16.38
N GLN A 47 -5.62 9.44 17.18
CA GLN A 47 -4.19 9.25 16.89
C GLN A 47 -3.81 7.77 16.86
N GLN A 48 -4.40 6.97 17.75
CA GLN A 48 -4.16 5.53 17.78
C GLN A 48 -4.73 4.83 16.54
N VAL A 49 -5.93 5.21 16.09
CA VAL A 49 -6.53 4.68 14.85
C VAL A 49 -5.69 5.09 13.64
N GLU A 50 -5.24 6.36 13.57
CA GLU A 50 -4.35 6.82 12.50
C GLU A 50 -3.06 6.02 12.44
N HIS A 51 -2.41 5.80 13.60
CA HIS A 51 -1.19 5.02 13.68
C HIS A 51 -1.41 3.57 13.23
N ILE A 52 -2.52 2.92 13.64
CA ILE A 52 -2.83 1.54 13.26
C ILE A 52 -3.04 1.44 11.74
N VAL A 53 -3.80 2.35 11.14
CA VAL A 53 -4.06 2.32 9.69
C VAL A 53 -2.77 2.54 8.90
N LEU A 54 -1.93 3.50 9.30
CA LEU A 54 -0.65 3.76 8.63
C LEU A 54 0.33 2.59 8.82
N GLN A 55 0.33 1.94 9.98
CA GLN A 55 1.12 0.74 10.21
C GLN A 55 0.67 -0.41 9.30
N GLN A 56 -0.63 -0.67 9.19
CA GLN A 56 -1.18 -1.68 8.29
C GLN A 56 -0.85 -1.39 6.81
N ALA A 57 -0.92 -0.12 6.41
CA ALA A 57 -0.54 0.31 5.07
C ALA A 57 0.94 0.06 4.79
N ARG A 58 1.81 0.34 5.78
CA ARG A 58 3.24 0.10 5.68
C ARG A 58 3.55 -1.39 5.60
N ASP A 59 2.91 -2.22 6.41
CA ASP A 59 3.07 -3.69 6.36
C ASP A 59 2.63 -4.25 5.01
N PHE A 60 1.56 -3.72 4.42
CA PHE A 60 1.13 -4.07 3.07
C PHE A 60 2.21 -3.75 2.02
N VAL A 61 2.75 -2.53 2.03
CA VAL A 61 3.79 -2.10 1.08
C VAL A 61 5.09 -2.88 1.28
N GLY A 62 5.46 -3.18 2.54
CA GLY A 62 6.59 -4.04 2.87
C GLY A 62 6.44 -5.44 2.27
N ARG A 63 5.26 -6.07 2.43
CA ARG A 63 4.96 -7.36 1.79
C ARG A 63 4.97 -7.30 0.26
N ALA A 64 4.51 -6.20 -0.33
CA ALA A 64 4.58 -6.00 -1.77
C ALA A 64 6.03 -5.88 -2.27
N ARG A 65 6.92 -5.22 -1.51
CA ARG A 65 8.36 -5.14 -1.81
C ARG A 65 9.02 -6.51 -1.68
N GLU A 66 8.69 -7.28 -0.66
CA GLU A 66 9.16 -8.67 -0.51
C GLU A 66 8.69 -9.56 -1.66
N GLY A 67 7.41 -9.48 -2.03
CA GLY A 67 6.85 -10.20 -3.16
C GLY A 67 7.49 -9.83 -4.50
N PHE A 68 7.82 -8.55 -4.69
CA PHE A 68 8.59 -8.09 -5.84
C PHE A 68 9.98 -8.76 -5.89
N MET A 69 10.72 -8.74 -4.78
CA MET A 69 12.04 -9.38 -4.70
C MET A 69 11.99 -10.88 -5.00
N LEU A 70 10.95 -11.58 -4.53
CA LEU A 70 10.70 -12.98 -4.89
C LEU A 70 10.45 -13.16 -6.39
N SER A 71 9.63 -12.31 -6.98
CA SER A 71 9.23 -12.41 -8.40
C SER A 71 10.40 -12.19 -9.37
N VAL A 72 11.26 -11.21 -9.11
CA VAL A 72 12.40 -10.87 -9.98
C VAL A 72 13.46 -11.97 -9.93
N ARG A 73 13.66 -12.59 -8.76
CA ARG A 73 14.66 -13.65 -8.60
C ARG A 73 14.20 -14.99 -9.15
N GLN A 74 12.89 -15.20 -9.37
CA GLN A 74 12.36 -16.47 -9.86
C GLN A 74 12.81 -16.81 -11.29
N SER A 75 13.03 -15.81 -12.14
CA SER A 75 13.40 -16.01 -13.56
C SER A 75 14.74 -16.72 -13.77
N ASP A 76 15.64 -16.66 -12.78
CA ASP A 76 17.04 -17.10 -12.92
C ASP A 76 17.36 -18.37 -12.10
N VAL A 77 16.35 -19.08 -11.57
CA VAL A 77 16.56 -20.22 -10.66
C VAL A 77 16.45 -21.57 -11.39
N PRO A 78 17.58 -22.23 -11.74
CA PRO A 78 17.56 -23.54 -12.39
C PRO A 78 17.21 -24.70 -11.47
N THR A 79 17.30 -24.56 -10.13
CA THR A 79 17.17 -25.69 -9.20
C THR A 79 16.25 -25.45 -8.00
N ARG A 80 15.54 -26.51 -7.58
CA ARG A 80 14.65 -26.49 -6.40
C ARG A 80 15.36 -26.13 -5.09
N GLY A 81 16.65 -26.47 -4.97
CA GLY A 81 17.47 -26.15 -3.78
C GLY A 81 17.78 -24.65 -3.67
N GLU A 82 18.07 -24.00 -4.78
CA GLU A 82 18.28 -22.56 -4.85
C GLU A 82 16.97 -21.78 -4.65
N LEU A 83 15.85 -22.30 -5.16
CA LEU A 83 14.52 -21.74 -4.86
C LEU A 83 14.22 -21.81 -3.35
N ARG A 84 14.55 -22.93 -2.68
CA ARG A 84 14.42 -23.04 -1.23
C ARG A 84 15.33 -22.04 -0.50
N TYR A 85 16.59 -21.88 -0.92
CA TYR A 85 17.51 -20.89 -0.36
C TYR A 85 17.02 -19.45 -0.53
N LEU A 86 16.47 -19.11 -1.70
CA LEU A 86 15.91 -17.77 -1.97
C LEU A 86 14.65 -17.51 -1.15
N LEU A 87 13.79 -18.51 -1.00
CA LEU A 87 12.64 -18.43 -0.10
C LEU A 87 13.11 -18.24 1.34
N GLU A 88 14.06 -19.02 1.82
CA GLU A 88 14.66 -18.84 3.15
C GLU A 88 15.23 -17.43 3.32
N ARG A 89 15.92 -16.87 2.30
CA ARG A 89 16.57 -15.56 2.40
C ARG A 89 15.65 -14.35 2.25
N VAL A 90 14.52 -14.48 1.54
CA VAL A 90 13.54 -13.38 1.37
C VAL A 90 12.41 -13.47 2.40
N LEU A 91 12.10 -14.68 2.88
CA LEU A 91 11.20 -14.90 4.01
C LEU A 91 11.92 -14.79 5.35
N LEU A 92 13.25 -14.74 5.36
CA LEU A 92 14.03 -14.23 6.48
C LEU A 92 13.62 -12.77 6.66
N ASP A 93 12.86 -12.57 7.73
CA ASP A 93 12.27 -11.34 8.20
C ASP A 93 13.19 -10.15 7.87
N TRP A 94 12.78 -9.23 6.98
CA TRP A 94 13.59 -8.06 6.66
C TRP A 94 13.89 -7.23 7.92
N SER A 95 13.03 -7.35 8.94
CA SER A 95 13.26 -6.83 10.29
C SER A 95 14.42 -7.52 11.04
N SER A 96 14.63 -8.82 10.80
CA SER A 96 15.80 -9.58 11.27
C SER A 96 17.06 -9.19 10.51
N PHE A 97 16.98 -9.00 9.19
CA PHE A 97 18.12 -8.57 8.38
C PHE A 97 18.52 -7.11 8.67
N SER A 98 17.56 -6.21 8.90
CA SER A 98 17.84 -4.86 9.38
C SER A 98 18.48 -4.89 10.78
N ARG A 99 18.06 -5.81 11.66
CA ARG A 99 18.70 -6.03 12.96
C ARG A 99 20.13 -6.56 12.85
N GLU A 100 20.40 -7.48 11.92
CA GLU A 100 21.77 -7.98 11.64
C GLU A 100 22.68 -6.91 11.01
N LEU A 101 22.13 -6.01 10.20
CA LEU A 101 22.83 -4.84 9.68
C LEU A 101 23.00 -3.71 10.72
N GLY A 102 22.54 -3.90 11.96
CA GLY A 102 22.64 -2.93 13.05
C GLY A 102 21.70 -1.72 12.90
N LEU A 103 20.64 -1.85 12.10
CA LEU A 103 19.69 -0.79 11.80
C LEU A 103 18.56 -0.67 12.84
N GLU A 104 18.29 -1.70 13.65
CA GLU A 104 17.48 -1.59 14.89
C GLU A 104 17.90 -2.64 15.92
N GLU A 105 17.98 -2.25 17.20
CA GLU A 105 18.40 -3.10 18.31
C GLU A 105 17.34 -4.13 18.73
N ALA A 106 17.81 -5.36 18.93
CA ALA A 106 17.28 -6.43 19.79
C ALA A 106 16.03 -7.26 19.40
N HIS A 107 16.16 -8.57 19.73
CA HIS A 107 15.15 -9.62 20.00
C HIS A 107 14.95 -10.79 19.00
N THR A 108 15.88 -11.75 19.09
CA THR A 108 15.67 -13.22 19.21
C THR A 108 14.28 -13.80 18.88
N SER A 109 14.24 -14.76 17.93
CA SER A 109 13.67 -16.12 18.03
C SER A 109 13.28 -16.66 16.65
N ALA A 110 14.20 -17.39 15.99
CA ALA A 110 13.91 -18.11 14.75
C ALA A 110 13.04 -19.34 15.06
N ASN A 111 11.73 -19.15 15.05
CA ASN A 111 10.75 -20.23 15.08
C ASN A 111 10.70 -20.82 13.67
N GLU A 112 11.08 -22.10 13.48
CA GLU A 112 11.01 -22.77 12.18
C GLU A 112 9.55 -22.78 11.69
N LEU A 113 9.23 -21.89 10.76
CA LEU A 113 7.91 -21.82 10.14
C LEU A 113 7.63 -23.17 9.44
N SER A 114 6.47 -23.77 9.71
CA SER A 114 6.06 -24.97 8.98
C SER A 114 6.03 -24.69 7.46
N SER A 115 6.28 -25.71 6.63
CA SER A 115 6.26 -25.53 5.17
C SER A 115 4.93 -24.98 4.64
N ALA A 116 3.81 -25.30 5.30
CA ALA A 116 2.50 -24.75 4.96
C ALA A 116 2.39 -23.24 5.26
N GLU A 117 2.98 -22.80 6.37
CA GLU A 117 3.01 -21.39 6.77
C GLU A 117 3.93 -20.56 5.87
N THR A 118 5.07 -21.13 5.50
CA THR A 118 6.00 -20.57 4.51
C THR A 118 5.30 -20.33 3.17
N LEU A 119 4.57 -21.33 2.66
CA LEU A 119 3.80 -21.20 1.42
C LEU A 119 2.69 -20.15 1.51
N ARG A 120 2.06 -20.02 2.68
CA ARG A 120 1.03 -19.01 2.94
C ARG A 120 1.63 -17.60 2.92
N LEU A 121 2.81 -17.41 3.52
CA LEU A 121 3.52 -16.14 3.54
C LEU A 121 3.95 -15.69 2.14
N VAL A 122 4.56 -16.60 1.36
CA VAL A 122 4.94 -16.33 -0.04
C VAL A 122 3.73 -15.92 -0.87
N ARG A 123 2.61 -16.64 -0.72
CA ARG A 123 1.37 -16.32 -1.42
C ARG A 123 0.89 -14.91 -1.11
N ARG A 124 0.92 -14.52 0.17
CA ARG A 124 0.54 -13.16 0.62
C ARG A 124 1.42 -12.08 0.02
N GLN A 125 2.73 -12.31 0.00
CA GLN A 125 3.70 -11.37 -0.56
C GLN A 125 3.52 -11.20 -2.06
N LEU A 126 3.37 -12.31 -2.80
CA LEU A 126 3.13 -12.28 -4.25
C LEU A 126 1.77 -11.63 -4.59
N LEU A 127 0.72 -11.91 -3.79
CA LEU A 127 -0.58 -11.26 -3.96
C LEU A 127 -0.48 -9.74 -3.72
N ALA A 128 0.16 -9.33 -2.62
CA ALA A 128 0.37 -7.93 -2.30
C ALA A 128 1.17 -7.21 -3.40
N PHE A 129 2.21 -7.84 -3.92
CA PHE A 129 2.98 -7.33 -5.06
C PHE A 129 2.11 -7.20 -6.31
N GLY A 130 1.33 -8.23 -6.66
CA GLY A 130 0.43 -8.19 -7.81
C GLY A 130 -0.58 -7.04 -7.73
N MET A 131 -1.17 -6.80 -6.56
CA MET A 131 -2.07 -5.67 -6.31
C MET A 131 -1.34 -4.32 -6.43
N ALA A 132 -0.15 -4.20 -5.84
CA ALA A 132 0.64 -2.98 -5.92
C ALA A 132 1.06 -2.66 -7.37
N ALA A 133 1.55 -3.66 -8.11
CA ALA A 133 1.97 -3.51 -9.50
C ALA A 133 0.81 -3.14 -10.42
N THR A 134 -0.35 -3.78 -10.25
CA THR A 134 -1.56 -3.45 -11.03
C THR A 134 -2.06 -2.04 -10.72
N ALA A 135 -2.04 -1.60 -9.47
CA ALA A 135 -2.40 -0.24 -9.08
C ALA A 135 -1.44 0.80 -9.67
N LEU A 136 -0.12 0.59 -9.59
CA LEU A 136 0.87 1.48 -10.20
C LEU A 136 0.73 1.56 -11.73
N GLY A 137 0.40 0.44 -12.39
CA GLY A 137 0.14 0.39 -13.83
C GLY A 137 -1.21 0.98 -14.27
N ALA A 138 -2.19 1.01 -13.37
CA ALA A 138 -3.51 1.59 -13.61
C ALA A 138 -3.57 3.09 -13.26
N LEU A 139 -2.70 3.55 -12.38
CA LEU A 139 -2.65 4.93 -11.88
C LEU A 139 -2.74 5.99 -12.98
N PRO A 140 -1.91 5.96 -14.07
CA PRO A 140 -1.94 7.01 -15.09
C PRO A 140 -3.22 7.00 -15.93
N ARG A 141 -4.00 5.91 -15.87
CA ARG A 141 -5.24 5.71 -16.63
C ARG A 141 -6.49 5.94 -15.78
N THR A 142 -6.33 6.47 -14.58
CA THR A 142 -7.47 6.76 -13.70
C THR A 142 -8.29 7.92 -14.29
N PRO A 143 -9.61 7.74 -14.48
CA PRO A 143 -10.49 8.80 -14.97
C PRO A 143 -10.46 10.01 -14.04
N SER A 144 -10.45 11.22 -14.60
CA SER A 144 -10.37 12.46 -13.82
C SER A 144 -11.55 12.67 -12.87
N GLU A 145 -12.71 12.08 -13.17
CA GLU A 145 -13.92 12.12 -12.34
C GLU A 145 -13.77 11.34 -11.02
N GLU A 146 -12.88 10.35 -11.02
CA GLU A 146 -12.65 9.47 -9.87
C GLU A 146 -11.45 9.90 -9.03
N VAL A 147 -10.68 10.89 -9.48
CA VAL A 147 -9.52 11.41 -8.73
C VAL A 147 -10.00 12.30 -7.59
N THR A 148 -9.77 11.89 -6.35
CA THR A 148 -10.23 12.60 -5.16
C THR A 148 -9.15 13.39 -4.43
N PHE A 149 -7.93 13.45 -4.97
CA PHE A 149 -6.85 14.24 -4.39
C PHE A 149 -7.15 15.75 -4.40
N PRO A 150 -7.22 16.42 -3.23
CA PRO A 150 -7.78 17.77 -3.12
C PRO A 150 -6.86 18.90 -3.62
N TYR A 151 -5.54 18.68 -3.69
CA TYR A 151 -4.54 19.72 -4.00
C TYR A 151 -3.96 19.62 -5.41
N SER A 152 -4.71 19.11 -6.37
CA SER A 152 -4.25 19.00 -7.75
C SER A 152 -4.08 20.39 -8.40
N TYR A 153 -2.89 20.67 -8.96
CA TYR A 153 -2.62 21.93 -9.67
C TYR A 153 -3.38 22.04 -11.00
N GLY A 154 -3.91 20.94 -11.54
CA GLY A 154 -4.70 20.89 -12.79
C GLY A 154 -6.21 20.81 -12.57
N LYS A 155 -6.98 21.43 -13.47
CA LYS A 155 -8.44 21.27 -13.56
C LYS A 155 -8.80 20.63 -14.91
N PRO A 156 -9.38 19.40 -14.94
CA PRO A 156 -9.70 18.54 -13.80
C PRO A 156 -8.46 17.85 -13.18
N PRO A 157 -8.55 17.35 -11.93
CA PRO A 157 -7.50 16.53 -11.34
C PRO A 157 -7.20 15.30 -12.20
N THR A 158 -5.92 14.96 -12.35
CA THR A 158 -5.50 13.77 -13.09
C THR A 158 -4.28 13.15 -12.43
N TYR A 159 -3.95 11.91 -12.79
CA TYR A 159 -2.67 11.26 -12.50
C TYR A 159 -1.88 10.90 -13.76
N CYS A 160 -2.29 11.39 -14.94
CA CYS A 160 -1.63 11.07 -16.21
C CYS A 160 -0.14 11.46 -16.23
N ASP A 161 0.27 12.43 -15.42
CA ASP A 161 1.65 12.89 -15.26
C ASP A 161 2.51 11.96 -14.37
N ILE A 162 1.90 10.98 -13.70
CA ILE A 162 2.60 9.98 -12.90
C ILE A 162 2.75 8.72 -13.78
N PRO A 163 3.93 8.47 -14.38
CA PRO A 163 4.09 7.33 -15.27
C PRO A 163 4.08 6.01 -14.48
N ALA A 164 3.57 4.96 -15.13
CA ALA A 164 3.71 3.60 -14.62
C ALA A 164 5.19 3.18 -14.64
N PRO A 165 5.68 2.46 -13.61
CA PRO A 165 7.04 1.94 -13.61
C PRO A 165 7.25 0.99 -14.80
N SER A 166 8.27 1.27 -15.60
CA SER A 166 8.59 0.56 -16.84
C SER A 166 9.71 -0.48 -16.68
N SER A 167 10.46 -0.40 -15.58
CA SER A 167 11.54 -1.32 -15.24
C SER A 167 11.41 -1.87 -13.81
N PRO A 168 12.04 -3.03 -13.51
CA PRO A 168 12.10 -3.54 -12.14
C PRO A 168 12.73 -2.54 -11.14
N ALA A 169 13.74 -1.78 -11.56
CA ALA A 169 14.37 -0.77 -10.71
C ALA A 169 13.40 0.38 -10.37
N GLU A 170 12.62 0.84 -11.36
CA GLU A 170 11.58 1.85 -11.14
C GLU A 170 10.45 1.32 -10.24
N MET A 171 10.08 0.04 -10.39
CA MET A 171 9.07 -0.59 -9.53
C MET A 171 9.52 -0.60 -8.06
N LEU A 172 10.76 -1.03 -7.80
CA LEU A 172 11.32 -1.02 -6.44
C LEU A 172 11.35 0.40 -5.87
N HIS A 173 11.85 1.36 -6.65
CA HIS A 173 11.90 2.76 -6.25
C HIS A 173 10.52 3.33 -5.91
N ARG A 174 9.47 2.94 -6.64
CA ARG A 174 8.08 3.35 -6.33
C ARG A 174 7.57 2.74 -5.04
N LEU A 175 7.86 1.48 -4.77
CA LEU A 175 7.46 0.84 -3.51
C LEU A 175 8.19 1.48 -2.32
N GLU A 176 9.49 1.76 -2.45
CA GLU A 176 10.29 2.45 -1.43
C GLU A 176 9.84 3.90 -1.21
N GLU A 177 9.47 4.61 -2.28
CA GLU A 177 8.89 5.97 -2.18
C GLU A 177 7.60 5.95 -1.36
N VAL A 178 6.69 5.00 -1.64
CA VAL A 178 5.44 4.85 -0.89
C VAL A 178 5.71 4.50 0.57
N GLU A 179 6.59 3.54 0.84
CA GLU A 179 6.97 3.14 2.21
C GLU A 179 7.58 4.31 2.98
N SER A 180 8.51 5.04 2.36
CA SER A 180 9.15 6.22 2.94
C SER A 180 8.12 7.32 3.24
N MET A 181 7.15 7.53 2.37
CA MET A 181 6.09 8.52 2.61
C MET A 181 5.16 8.10 3.74
N LEU A 182 4.84 6.82 3.90
CA LEU A 182 4.07 6.31 5.05
C LEU A 182 4.80 6.59 6.37
N TRP A 183 6.12 6.38 6.41
CA TRP A 183 6.94 6.77 7.55
C TRP A 183 6.86 8.26 7.87
N LYS A 184 6.91 9.11 6.84
CA LYS A 184 6.77 10.57 7.02
C LYS A 184 5.38 10.96 7.51
N LEU A 185 4.33 10.27 7.05
CA LEU A 185 2.96 10.47 7.53
C LEU A 185 2.80 10.14 9.02
N MET A 186 3.57 9.17 9.52
CA MET A 186 3.56 8.80 10.93
C MET A 186 4.39 9.74 11.83
N SER A 187 5.27 10.56 11.26
CA SER A 187 6.28 11.34 12.01
C SER A 187 6.20 12.85 11.81
N MET A 188 5.62 13.34 10.72
CA MET A 188 5.55 14.76 10.35
C MET A 188 4.11 15.27 10.33
N GLU A 189 3.95 16.58 10.43
CA GLU A 189 2.64 17.19 10.26
C GLU A 189 2.21 17.23 8.79
N TRP A 190 0.91 17.02 8.55
CA TRP A 190 0.33 17.05 7.21
C TRP A 190 0.60 18.35 6.43
N GLN A 191 0.67 19.50 7.12
CA GLN A 191 0.97 20.77 6.47
C GLN A 191 2.41 20.82 5.95
N GLU A 192 3.37 20.27 6.70
CA GLU A 192 4.77 20.16 6.28
C GLU A 192 4.91 19.24 5.07
N LEU A 193 4.15 18.14 5.06
CA LEU A 193 4.12 17.18 3.95
C LEU A 193 3.55 17.79 2.68
N VAL A 194 2.48 18.57 2.78
CA VAL A 194 1.91 19.29 1.63
C VAL A 194 2.89 20.33 1.09
N ASN A 195 3.59 21.04 1.96
CA ASN A 195 4.48 22.12 1.55
C ASN A 195 5.81 21.61 0.96
N HIS A 196 6.41 20.56 1.52
CA HIS A 196 7.76 20.10 1.17
C HIS A 196 7.79 18.79 0.38
N TYR A 197 6.75 17.96 0.50
CA TYR A 197 6.70 16.61 -0.07
C TYR A 197 5.46 16.40 -0.94
N TYR A 198 4.92 17.46 -1.52
CA TYR A 198 3.71 17.42 -2.36
C TYR A 198 3.73 16.30 -3.41
N GLY A 199 4.82 16.19 -4.18
CA GLY A 199 4.93 15.23 -5.28
C GLY A 199 4.83 13.78 -4.81
N PRO A 200 5.72 13.33 -3.89
CA PRO A 200 5.62 12.01 -3.27
C PRO A 200 4.28 11.77 -2.56
N LEU A 201 3.75 12.75 -1.83
CA LEU A 201 2.46 12.65 -1.12
C LEU A 201 1.30 12.37 -2.09
N ARG A 202 1.25 13.09 -3.21
CA ARG A 202 0.25 12.87 -4.26
C ARG A 202 0.38 11.50 -4.91
N ARG A 203 1.61 11.02 -5.15
CA ARG A 203 1.86 9.68 -5.69
C ARG A 203 1.42 8.58 -4.73
N THR A 204 1.75 8.71 -3.44
CA THR A 204 1.30 7.78 -2.39
C THR A 204 -0.21 7.76 -2.27
N TYR A 205 -0.85 8.93 -2.26
CA TYR A 205 -2.31 9.02 -2.26
C TYR A 205 -2.92 8.33 -3.48
N GLY A 206 -2.43 8.66 -4.67
CA GLY A 206 -2.87 8.07 -5.93
C GLY A 206 -2.68 6.55 -5.95
N PHE A 207 -1.57 6.05 -5.41
CA PHE A 207 -1.34 4.61 -5.26
C PHE A 207 -2.44 3.92 -4.45
N PHE A 208 -2.81 4.47 -3.28
CA PHE A 208 -3.88 3.91 -2.46
C PHE A 208 -5.27 4.09 -3.09
N GLU A 209 -5.50 5.21 -3.78
CA GLU A 209 -6.74 5.46 -4.51
C GLU A 209 -6.92 4.47 -5.68
N ALA A 210 -5.88 4.23 -6.47
CA ALA A 210 -5.89 3.26 -7.55
C ALA A 210 -6.09 1.83 -7.01
N ASN A 211 -5.41 1.46 -5.92
CA ASN A 211 -5.63 0.18 -5.26
C ASN A 211 -7.07 0.03 -4.78
N ALA A 212 -7.61 1.02 -4.06
CA ALA A 212 -8.98 0.98 -3.54
C ALA A 212 -10.02 0.88 -4.66
N ARG A 213 -9.80 1.59 -5.78
CA ARG A 213 -10.67 1.52 -6.96
C ARG A 213 -10.65 0.15 -7.61
N LEU A 214 -9.46 -0.37 -7.92
CA LEU A 214 -9.33 -1.70 -8.55
C LEU A 214 -9.91 -2.78 -7.65
N ALA A 215 -9.61 -2.71 -6.36
CA ALA A 215 -10.17 -3.58 -5.34
C ALA A 215 -11.71 -3.57 -5.33
N GLN A 216 -12.32 -2.39 -5.39
CA GLN A 216 -13.78 -2.25 -5.42
C GLN A 216 -14.36 -2.86 -6.70
N GLN A 217 -13.75 -2.61 -7.86
CA GLN A 217 -14.18 -3.17 -9.14
C GLN A 217 -14.12 -4.70 -9.15
N GLU A 218 -13.05 -5.29 -8.62
CA GLU A 218 -12.92 -6.74 -8.54
C GLU A 218 -13.82 -7.34 -7.46
N ALA A 219 -14.00 -6.68 -6.31
CA ALA A 219 -14.94 -7.14 -5.28
C ALA A 219 -16.39 -7.17 -5.76
N GLU A 220 -16.78 -6.23 -6.62
CA GLU A 220 -18.08 -6.22 -7.30
C GLU A 220 -18.19 -7.37 -8.32
N ARG A 221 -17.13 -7.63 -9.11
CA ARG A 221 -17.07 -8.75 -10.06
C ARG A 221 -17.16 -10.11 -9.37
N PHE A 222 -16.52 -10.26 -8.21
CA PHE A 222 -16.56 -11.48 -7.41
C PHE A 222 -17.84 -11.64 -6.58
N GLY A 223 -18.75 -10.66 -6.59
CA GLY A 223 -20.00 -10.71 -5.84
C GLY A 223 -19.83 -10.58 -4.32
N VAL A 224 -18.67 -10.14 -3.85
CA VAL A 224 -18.36 -9.94 -2.42
C VAL A 224 -18.99 -8.66 -1.89
N LYS A 225 -19.09 -7.62 -2.72
CA LYS A 225 -19.77 -6.35 -2.40
C LYS A 225 -20.92 -6.09 -3.37
N PRO A 226 -22.05 -5.52 -2.91
CA PRO A 226 -23.12 -5.12 -3.80
C PRO A 226 -22.62 -4.01 -4.74
N VAL A 227 -22.90 -4.16 -6.05
CA VAL A 227 -22.64 -3.13 -7.05
C VAL A 227 -23.30 -1.83 -6.60
N ARG A 228 -22.52 -0.76 -6.46
CA ARG A 228 -23.08 0.58 -6.23
C ARG A 228 -23.85 1.02 -7.48
N ARG A 229 -25.14 0.65 -7.57
CA ARG A 229 -26.06 1.34 -8.47
C ARG A 229 -26.16 2.77 -7.99
N THR A 230 -25.56 3.69 -8.74
CA THR A 230 -25.84 5.11 -8.63
C THR A 230 -27.36 5.27 -8.74
N LEU A 231 -27.98 5.67 -7.62
CA LEU A 231 -29.37 6.10 -7.60
C LEU A 231 -29.49 7.33 -8.50
N GLN A 232 -29.84 7.10 -9.76
CA GLN A 232 -30.40 8.15 -10.60
C GLN A 232 -31.73 8.54 -9.97
N TRP A 233 -31.76 9.71 -9.33
CA TRP A 233 -33.01 10.33 -8.93
C TRP A 233 -33.78 10.69 -10.21
N PRO A 234 -35.02 10.22 -10.40
CA PRO A 234 -35.86 10.76 -11.46
C PRO A 234 -36.14 12.24 -11.14
N ALA A 235 -36.01 13.07 -12.17
CA ALA A 235 -36.34 14.50 -12.15
C ALA A 235 -37.82 14.74 -11.85
#